data_AF-A0A6L5WFI1-F1
#
_entry.id   AF-A0A6L5WFI1-F1
#
_cell.length_a   1.000
_cell.length_b   1.000
_cell.length_c   1.000
_cell.angle_alpha   90.00
_cell.angle_beta   90.00
_cell.angle_gamma   90.00
#
_symmetry.space_group_name_H-M   'P 1'
#
loop_
_entity.id
_entity.type
_entity.pdbx_description
1 polymer ?
#
loop_
_entity_poly.entity_id
_entity_poly.type
_entity_poly.pdbx_seq_one_letter_code
_entity_poly.pdbx_strand_id
1 'polypeptide(L)'
;MLEIKSKIPSKNLEIYKGLSRLIQGYFYYILPQEEHLGYTHNSGKIFKKTNFCFTLKDGLLHIKFSALEKELEEMVAVYLLKNGLKLGEIHIIDTIINLSDHSTNETNINVKGCVVCNIKGLLDKKVYLEPNDSRHLEMMTKNLIQKYETFYNKAYDDEVKIELLWQDFDKFQKFYYGNNKNYMKAWLGVWNIKADNNLINLALSTGLGSGVMSYGCGFVEKV
;
A
#
# COMPACT_ATOMS: atom_id res chain seq x y z
N MET A 1 -1.71 -12.15 3.14
CA MET A 1 -0.69 -11.41 2.40
C MET A 1 0.16 -12.35 1.57
N LEU A 2 0.32 -12.00 0.31
CA LEU A 2 1.21 -12.66 -0.65
C LEU A 2 2.58 -11.96 -0.66
N GLU A 3 3.65 -12.69 -0.39
CA GLU A 3 5.02 -12.27 -0.64
C GLU A 3 5.56 -12.91 -1.92
N ILE A 4 6.22 -12.12 -2.75
CA ILE A 4 6.84 -12.53 -4.00
C ILE A 4 8.30 -12.10 -3.96
N LYS A 5 9.22 -13.06 -4.02
CA LYS A 5 10.68 -12.82 -4.05
C LYS A 5 11.21 -13.31 -5.37
N SER A 6 11.96 -12.48 -6.07
CA SER A 6 12.42 -12.77 -7.42
C SER A 6 13.74 -12.07 -7.73
N LYS A 7 14.48 -12.55 -8.73
CA LYS A 7 15.78 -12.01 -9.11
C LYS A 7 15.70 -11.31 -10.46
N ILE A 8 15.98 -10.01 -10.49
CA ILE A 8 16.01 -9.25 -11.73
C ILE A 8 17.22 -9.70 -12.57
N PRO A 9 17.06 -9.94 -13.88
CA PRO A 9 18.09 -10.53 -14.74
C PRO A 9 19.35 -9.67 -14.92
N SER A 10 19.33 -8.38 -14.56
CA SER A 10 20.51 -7.52 -14.60
C SER A 10 20.50 -6.47 -13.49
N LYS A 11 21.65 -6.32 -12.80
CA LYS A 11 21.87 -5.25 -11.82
C LYS A 11 21.88 -3.85 -12.44
N ASN A 12 22.11 -3.77 -13.75
CA ASN A 12 22.18 -2.51 -14.52
C ASN A 12 20.80 -2.08 -15.06
N LEU A 13 19.73 -2.82 -14.73
CA LEU A 13 18.39 -2.47 -15.17
C LEU A 13 17.85 -1.32 -14.29
N GLU A 14 18.01 -0.08 -14.76
CA GLU A 14 17.56 1.15 -14.09
C GLU A 14 16.04 1.36 -14.15
N ILE A 15 15.25 0.35 -13.74
CA ILE A 15 13.78 0.41 -13.81
C ILE A 15 13.11 0.90 -12.53
N TYR A 16 13.87 1.25 -11.49
CA TYR A 16 13.30 1.54 -10.16
C TYR A 16 12.17 2.58 -10.20
N LYS A 17 12.32 3.66 -10.99
CA LYS A 17 11.29 4.71 -11.12
C LYS A 17 10.02 4.27 -11.88
N GLY A 18 10.12 3.22 -12.69
CA GLY A 18 9.01 2.63 -13.44
C GLY A 18 8.42 1.40 -12.77
N LEU A 19 9.09 0.83 -11.77
CA LEU A 19 8.80 -0.48 -11.21
C LEU A 19 7.41 -0.56 -10.56
N SER A 20 6.99 0.48 -9.84
CA SER A 20 5.63 0.56 -9.26
C SER A 20 4.53 0.45 -10.32
N ARG A 21 4.70 1.10 -11.48
CA ARG A 21 3.74 1.01 -12.60
C ARG A 21 3.75 -0.38 -13.23
N LEU A 22 4.92 -1.01 -13.35
CA LEU A 22 5.02 -2.38 -13.88
C LEU A 22 4.35 -3.39 -12.93
N ILE A 23 4.59 -3.27 -11.63
CA ILE A 23 3.99 -4.12 -10.61
C ILE A 23 2.46 -3.92 -10.55
N GLN A 24 2.01 -2.66 -10.54
CA GLN A 24 0.58 -2.35 -10.62
C GLN A 24 -0.04 -2.96 -11.88
N GLY A 25 0.59 -2.79 -13.04
CA GLY A 25 0.11 -3.35 -14.30
C GLY A 25 0.01 -4.87 -14.26
N TYR A 26 0.96 -5.55 -13.61
CA TYR A 26 0.89 -7.00 -13.40
C TYR A 26 -0.31 -7.40 -12.53
N PHE A 27 -0.54 -6.73 -11.41
CA PHE A 27 -1.70 -7.06 -10.56
C PHE A 27 -3.03 -6.75 -11.26
N TYR A 28 -3.15 -5.61 -11.93
CA TYR A 28 -4.35 -5.28 -12.71
C TYR A 28 -4.53 -6.19 -13.94
N TYR A 29 -3.50 -6.83 -14.47
CA TYR A 29 -3.76 -7.84 -15.50
C TYR A 29 -4.56 -9.04 -14.95
N ILE A 30 -4.46 -9.31 -13.65
CA ILE A 30 -5.01 -10.49 -12.99
C ILE A 30 -6.32 -10.19 -12.26
N LEU A 31 -6.38 -9.04 -11.58
CA LEU A 31 -7.48 -8.66 -10.70
C LEU A 31 -8.76 -8.32 -11.49
N PRO A 32 -9.93 -8.39 -10.84
CA PRO A 32 -11.19 -7.93 -11.43
C PRO A 32 -11.15 -6.45 -11.84
N GLN A 33 -11.95 -6.08 -12.84
CA GLN A 33 -11.99 -4.71 -13.37
C GLN A 33 -12.37 -3.67 -12.31
N GLU A 34 -13.16 -4.06 -11.32
CA GLU A 34 -13.53 -3.24 -10.17
C GLU A 34 -12.30 -2.77 -9.39
N GLU A 35 -11.25 -3.58 -9.27
CA GLU A 35 -10.00 -3.17 -8.62
C GLU A 35 -9.25 -2.13 -9.46
N HIS A 36 -9.51 -2.02 -10.76
CA HIS A 36 -8.88 -1.02 -11.63
C HIS A 36 -9.58 0.33 -11.50
N LEU A 37 -10.91 0.30 -11.49
CA LEU A 37 -11.76 1.48 -11.34
C LEU A 37 -11.70 1.99 -9.89
N GLY A 38 -11.83 1.09 -8.93
CA GLY A 38 -11.88 1.36 -7.49
C GLY A 38 -13.30 1.70 -7.03
N TYR A 39 -13.41 1.89 -5.72
CA TYR A 39 -14.68 2.10 -5.04
C TYR A 39 -14.79 3.55 -4.59
N THR A 40 -15.86 4.21 -5.00
CA THR A 40 -16.03 5.65 -4.79
C THR A 40 -16.74 5.92 -3.46
N HIS A 41 -16.07 6.66 -2.59
CA HIS A 41 -16.67 7.23 -1.39
C HIS A 41 -17.52 8.46 -1.73
N ASN A 42 -18.51 8.79 -0.89
CA ASN A 42 -19.36 9.99 -1.05
C ASN A 42 -18.58 11.32 -1.13
N SER A 43 -17.35 11.36 -0.61
CA SER A 43 -16.45 12.51 -0.76
C SER A 43 -15.75 12.60 -2.13
N GLY A 44 -16.07 11.73 -3.08
CA GLY A 44 -15.41 11.60 -4.39
C GLY A 44 -14.02 10.94 -4.36
N LYS A 45 -13.59 10.39 -3.21
CA LYS A 45 -12.34 9.64 -3.13
C LYS A 45 -12.54 8.23 -3.67
N ILE A 46 -11.50 7.70 -4.31
CA ILE A 46 -11.49 6.34 -4.83
C ILE A 46 -10.56 5.49 -3.98
N PHE A 47 -11.08 4.38 -3.46
CA PHE A 47 -10.34 3.41 -2.67
C PHE A 47 -10.19 2.07 -3.40
N LYS A 48 -9.22 1.28 -2.96
CA LYS A 48 -8.89 -0.05 -3.48
C LYS A 48 -8.94 -1.04 -2.34
N LYS A 49 -9.40 -2.25 -2.61
CA LYS A 49 -9.40 -3.34 -1.62
C LYS A 49 -8.04 -4.02 -1.54
N THR A 50 -7.15 -3.66 -2.45
CA THR A 50 -5.80 -4.22 -2.59
C THR A 50 -4.73 -3.16 -2.30
N ASN A 51 -3.55 -3.62 -1.90
CA ASN A 51 -2.35 -2.80 -1.76
C ASN A 51 -1.10 -3.61 -2.10
N PHE A 52 -0.02 -2.92 -2.45
CA PHE A 52 1.30 -3.53 -2.54
C PHE A 52 2.40 -2.61 -2.02
N CYS A 53 3.53 -3.21 -1.65
CA CYS A 53 4.80 -2.50 -1.54
C CYS A 53 5.91 -3.35 -2.15
N PHE A 54 7.06 -2.74 -2.39
CA PHE A 54 8.21 -3.46 -2.92
C PHE A 54 9.54 -2.87 -2.46
N THR A 55 10.55 -3.72 -2.48
CA THR A 55 11.96 -3.34 -2.33
C THR A 55 12.76 -3.96 -3.47
N LEU A 56 13.75 -3.22 -3.96
CA LEU A 56 14.71 -3.72 -4.93
C LEU A 56 16.10 -3.40 -4.40
N LYS A 57 16.85 -4.44 -4.00
CA LYS A 57 18.20 -4.31 -3.46
C LYS A 57 19.09 -5.38 -4.07
N ASP A 58 20.23 -4.97 -4.61
CA ASP A 58 21.24 -5.87 -5.19
C ASP A 58 20.70 -6.84 -6.28
N GLY A 59 19.65 -6.41 -6.99
CA GLY A 59 18.96 -7.22 -8.00
C GLY A 59 17.88 -8.16 -7.45
N LEU A 60 17.67 -8.18 -6.13
CA LEU A 60 16.59 -8.93 -5.49
C LEU A 60 15.35 -8.05 -5.36
N LEU A 61 14.28 -8.47 -6.01
CA LEU A 61 12.97 -7.85 -5.95
C LEU A 61 12.12 -8.60 -4.91
N HIS A 62 11.64 -7.87 -3.92
CA HIS A 62 10.66 -8.38 -2.96
C HIS A 62 9.41 -7.53 -3.04
N ILE A 63 8.28 -8.14 -3.41
CA ILE A 63 6.96 -7.51 -3.49
C ILE A 63 6.10 -8.14 -2.40
N LYS A 64 5.36 -7.31 -1.67
CA LYS A 64 4.27 -7.74 -0.81
C LYS A 64 2.96 -7.24 -1.39
N PHE A 65 1.95 -8.08 -1.43
CA PHE A 65 0.61 -7.78 -1.91
C PHE A 65 -0.40 -8.22 -0.85
N SER A 66 -1.31 -7.33 -0.50
CA SER A 66 -2.38 -7.60 0.46
C SER A 66 -3.73 -7.23 -0.15
N ALA A 67 -4.77 -7.92 0.30
CA ALA A 67 -6.13 -7.61 -0.08
C ALA A 67 -7.10 -7.80 1.09
N LEU A 68 -8.21 -7.05 1.06
CA LEU A 68 -9.28 -7.16 2.04
C LEU A 68 -9.95 -8.54 1.97
N GLU A 69 -10.23 -9.01 0.75
CA GLU A 69 -10.68 -10.36 0.45
C GLU A 69 -9.48 -11.25 0.10
N LYS A 70 -9.31 -12.33 0.85
CA LYS A 70 -8.19 -13.27 0.69
C LYS A 70 -8.18 -13.92 -0.69
N GLU A 71 -9.34 -14.10 -1.30
CA GLU A 71 -9.54 -14.65 -2.63
C GLU A 71 -8.78 -13.85 -3.72
N LEU A 72 -8.60 -12.54 -3.52
CA LEU A 72 -7.80 -11.71 -4.45
C LEU A 72 -6.31 -12.02 -4.33
N GLU A 73 -5.80 -12.28 -3.13
CA GLU A 73 -4.40 -12.72 -2.94
C GLU A 73 -4.17 -14.11 -3.54
N GLU A 74 -5.11 -15.02 -3.34
CA GLU A 74 -5.09 -16.39 -3.89
C GLU A 74 -5.16 -16.40 -5.41
N MET A 75 -6.01 -15.54 -6.00
CA MET A 75 -6.10 -15.35 -7.45
C MET A 75 -4.75 -14.95 -8.06
N VAL A 76 -4.08 -13.96 -7.45
CA VAL A 76 -2.75 -13.51 -7.89
C VAL A 76 -1.72 -14.61 -7.72
N ALA A 77 -1.74 -15.33 -6.58
CA ALA A 77 -0.81 -16.44 -6.32
C ALA A 77 -0.95 -17.57 -7.35
N VAL A 78 -2.18 -18.01 -7.65
CA VAL A 78 -2.46 -19.06 -8.64
C VAL A 78 -2.05 -18.63 -10.04
N TYR A 79 -2.32 -17.38 -10.42
CA TYR A 79 -1.91 -16.87 -11.72
C TYR A 79 -0.37 -16.86 -11.85
N LEU A 80 0.33 -16.39 -10.80
CA LEU A 80 1.78 -16.33 -10.77
C LEU A 80 2.42 -17.72 -10.87
N LEU A 81 1.89 -18.73 -10.16
CA LEU A 81 2.38 -20.11 -10.28
C LEU A 81 2.25 -20.68 -11.69
N LYS A 82 1.19 -20.31 -12.41
CA LYS A 82 0.93 -20.79 -13.78
C LYS A 82 1.74 -20.04 -14.85
N ASN A 83 1.92 -18.73 -14.68
CA ASN A 83 2.40 -17.85 -15.75
C ASN A 83 3.74 -17.16 -15.46
N GLY A 84 4.24 -17.31 -14.23
CA GLY A 84 5.39 -16.58 -13.72
C GLY A 84 5.10 -15.10 -13.43
N LEU A 85 6.13 -14.40 -12.95
CA LEU A 85 6.11 -12.96 -12.75
C LEU A 85 6.57 -12.26 -14.04
N LYS A 86 5.66 -11.46 -14.64
CA LYS A 86 5.95 -10.68 -15.85
C LYS A 86 5.76 -9.20 -15.59
N LEU A 87 6.85 -8.42 -15.64
CA LEU A 87 6.81 -6.98 -15.44
C LEU A 87 7.01 -6.27 -16.78
N GLY A 88 5.91 -5.99 -17.48
CA GLY A 88 5.94 -5.59 -18.88
C GLY A 88 6.41 -6.76 -19.75
N GLU A 89 7.39 -6.51 -20.63
CA GLU A 89 8.00 -7.55 -21.47
C GLU A 89 9.08 -8.39 -20.75
N ILE A 90 9.29 -8.15 -19.45
CA ILE A 90 10.35 -8.80 -18.68
C ILE A 90 9.76 -9.96 -17.88
N HIS A 91 10.09 -11.19 -18.26
CA HIS A 91 9.84 -12.37 -17.44
C HIS A 91 10.93 -12.51 -16.38
N ILE A 92 10.52 -12.54 -15.11
CA ILE A 92 11.44 -12.66 -14.00
C ILE A 92 11.54 -14.13 -13.56
N ILE A 93 12.76 -14.64 -13.57
CA ILE A 93 13.10 -16.02 -13.19
C ILE A 93 13.35 -16.12 -11.67
N ASP A 94 13.45 -17.36 -11.17
CA ASP A 94 13.72 -17.65 -9.76
C ASP A 94 12.72 -16.99 -8.80
N THR A 95 11.42 -17.09 -9.13
CA THR A 95 10.35 -16.51 -8.31
C THR A 95 9.88 -17.48 -7.24
N ILE A 96 9.95 -17.05 -5.99
CA ILE A 96 9.42 -17.74 -4.81
C ILE A 96 8.20 -16.96 -4.33
N ILE A 97 7.12 -17.66 -4.03
CA ILE A 97 5.94 -17.08 -3.40
C ILE A 97 5.70 -17.67 -2.02
N ASN A 98 5.16 -16.85 -1.14
CA ASN A 98 4.64 -17.27 0.16
C ASN A 98 3.29 -16.60 0.39
N LEU A 99 2.29 -17.36 0.81
CA LEU A 99 0.98 -16.83 1.18
C LEU A 99 0.79 -17.07 2.68
N SER A 100 0.56 -16.00 3.44
CA SER A 100 0.32 -16.06 4.88
C SER A 100 -0.94 -15.30 5.25
N ASP A 101 -1.51 -15.60 6.42
CA ASP A 101 -2.52 -14.72 6.98
C ASP A 101 -1.87 -13.40 7.44
N HIS A 102 -2.65 -12.33 7.39
CA HIS A 102 -2.28 -11.01 7.90
C HIS A 102 -3.42 -10.35 8.70
N SER A 103 -4.54 -11.05 8.84
CA SER A 103 -5.64 -10.62 9.70
C SER A 103 -5.29 -10.82 11.17
N THR A 104 -5.94 -10.04 12.02
CA THR A 104 -5.86 -10.16 13.47
C THR A 104 -7.23 -9.95 14.11
N ASN A 105 -7.41 -10.49 15.31
CA ASN A 105 -8.54 -10.23 16.19
C ASN A 105 -8.22 -9.19 17.28
N GLU A 106 -7.01 -8.62 17.26
CA GLU A 106 -6.61 -7.58 18.21
C GLU A 106 -7.32 -6.26 17.89
N THR A 107 -7.64 -5.53 18.95
CA THR A 107 -8.26 -4.20 18.91
C THR A 107 -7.27 -3.07 19.24
N ASN A 108 -6.00 -3.43 19.43
CA ASN A 108 -4.91 -2.52 19.77
C ASN A 108 -3.60 -3.09 19.24
N ILE A 109 -3.04 -2.50 18.18
CA ILE A 109 -1.82 -2.98 17.55
C ILE A 109 -0.83 -1.85 17.25
N ASN A 110 0.44 -2.20 17.15
CA ASN A 110 1.44 -1.32 16.58
C ASN A 110 1.64 -1.69 15.10
N VAL A 111 1.65 -0.68 14.24
CA VAL A 111 1.89 -0.85 12.80
C VAL A 111 3.04 0.02 12.34
N LYS A 112 3.82 -0.50 11.40
CA LYS A 112 4.97 0.17 10.79
C LYS A 112 4.79 0.31 9.30
N GLY A 113 5.13 1.47 8.74
CA GLY A 113 5.10 1.69 7.29
C GLY A 113 5.37 3.12 6.86
N CYS A 114 5.28 3.37 5.55
CA CYS A 114 5.46 4.69 4.95
C CYS A 114 4.12 5.22 4.41
N VAL A 115 3.43 6.03 5.20
CA VAL A 115 2.10 6.55 4.87
C VAL A 115 2.18 7.95 4.28
N VAL A 116 1.67 8.11 3.06
CA VAL A 116 1.71 9.40 2.33
C VAL A 116 0.45 10.22 2.63
N CYS A 117 0.62 11.30 3.38
CA CYS A 117 -0.38 12.37 3.56
C CYS A 117 0.16 13.66 2.93
N ASN A 118 -0.71 14.41 2.26
CA ASN A 118 -0.32 15.67 1.63
C ASN A 118 -1.46 16.68 1.63
N ILE A 119 -1.10 17.95 1.75
CA ILE A 119 -1.99 19.09 1.61
C ILE A 119 -1.65 19.88 0.36
N LYS A 120 -2.60 20.70 -0.10
CA LYS A 120 -2.33 21.70 -1.12
C LYS A 120 -1.60 22.89 -0.49
N GLY A 121 -0.41 23.18 -0.96
CA GLY A 121 0.32 24.41 -0.65
C GLY A 121 0.05 25.51 -1.68
N LEU A 122 0.88 26.55 -1.65
CA LEU A 122 0.86 27.63 -2.64
C LEU A 122 1.03 27.09 -4.06
N LEU A 123 0.27 27.66 -5.02
CA LEU A 123 0.28 27.28 -6.44
C LEU A 123 -0.09 25.80 -6.68
N ASP A 124 -1.00 25.25 -5.87
CA ASP A 124 -1.47 23.85 -5.95
C ASP A 124 -0.35 22.79 -5.83
N LYS A 125 0.84 23.16 -5.34
CA LYS A 125 1.92 22.21 -5.10
C LYS A 125 1.60 21.34 -3.89
N LYS A 126 1.82 20.03 -4.01
CA LYS A 126 1.66 19.10 -2.87
C LYS A 126 2.74 19.34 -1.83
N VAL A 127 2.31 19.57 -0.59
CA VAL A 127 3.18 19.58 0.59
C VAL A 127 2.94 18.26 1.32
N TYR A 128 3.96 17.42 1.39
CA TYR A 128 3.90 16.12 2.07
C TYR A 128 4.11 16.33 3.57
N LEU A 129 3.24 15.71 4.36
CA LEU A 129 3.25 15.82 5.82
C LEU A 129 4.11 14.71 6.43
N GLU A 130 4.84 15.04 7.49
CA GLU A 130 5.54 14.07 8.33
C GLU A 130 4.56 13.42 9.32
N PRO A 131 4.83 12.19 9.80
CA PRO A 131 3.98 11.52 10.79
C PRO A 131 3.70 12.34 12.07
N ASN A 132 4.64 13.17 12.52
CA ASN A 132 4.54 14.00 13.72
C ASN A 132 3.68 15.27 13.50
N ASP A 133 3.32 15.59 12.27
CA ASP A 133 2.36 16.65 11.99
C ASP A 133 0.94 16.18 12.35
N SER A 134 0.21 16.92 13.18
CA SER A 134 -1.14 16.52 13.62
C SER A 134 -2.09 16.27 12.45
N ARG A 135 -1.92 17.03 11.35
CA ARG A 135 -2.73 16.87 10.13
C ARG A 135 -2.46 15.54 9.44
N HIS A 136 -1.29 14.93 9.64
CA HIS A 136 -0.97 13.61 9.11
C HIS A 136 -1.86 12.55 9.76
N LEU A 137 -1.93 12.54 11.10
CA LEU A 137 -2.79 11.64 11.86
C LEU A 137 -4.27 11.85 11.53
N GLU A 138 -4.73 13.10 11.49
CA GLU A 138 -6.11 13.43 11.09
C GLU A 138 -6.45 12.88 9.69
N MET A 139 -5.54 13.03 8.73
CA MET A 139 -5.71 12.51 7.37
C MET A 139 -5.69 10.98 7.32
N MET A 140 -4.85 10.32 8.13
CA MET A 140 -4.82 8.86 8.26
C MET A 140 -6.13 8.33 8.82
N THR A 141 -6.60 8.88 9.94
CA THR A 141 -7.86 8.49 10.59
C THR A 141 -9.03 8.69 9.62
N LYS A 142 -9.11 9.86 8.98
CA LYS A 142 -10.15 10.13 7.97
C LYS A 142 -10.07 9.18 6.77
N ASN A 143 -8.86 8.85 6.30
CA ASN A 143 -8.68 7.88 5.22
C ASN A 143 -9.23 6.50 5.60
N LEU A 144 -8.95 6.05 6.82
CA LEU A 144 -9.36 4.74 7.31
C LEU A 144 -10.88 4.65 7.52
N ILE A 145 -11.48 5.65 8.16
CA ILE A 145 -12.95 5.74 8.33
C ILE A 145 -13.65 5.75 6.97
N GLN A 146 -13.19 6.59 6.03
CA GLN A 146 -13.83 6.67 4.71
C GLN A 146 -13.71 5.37 3.91
N LYS A 147 -12.63 4.61 4.09
CA LYS A 147 -12.52 3.27 3.51
C LYS A 147 -13.55 2.33 4.12
N TYR A 148 -13.73 2.37 5.44
CA TYR A 148 -14.73 1.55 6.11
C TYR A 148 -16.13 1.83 5.55
N GLU A 149 -16.50 3.10 5.48
CA GLU A 149 -17.78 3.54 4.94
C GLU A 149 -17.98 3.08 3.49
N THR A 150 -16.91 3.09 2.70
CA THR A 150 -16.94 2.67 1.29
C THR A 150 -17.10 1.16 1.12
N PHE A 151 -16.40 0.35 1.92
CA PHE A 151 -16.39 -1.10 1.73
C PHE A 151 -17.48 -1.84 2.50
N TYR A 152 -17.91 -1.30 3.63
CA TYR A 152 -18.97 -1.87 4.47
C TYR A 152 -20.34 -1.20 4.26
N ASN A 153 -20.42 -0.12 3.46
CA ASN A 153 -21.65 0.60 3.16
C ASN A 153 -22.43 1.06 4.40
N LYS A 154 -21.72 1.42 5.48
CA LYS A 154 -22.30 1.95 6.72
C LYS A 154 -21.32 2.90 7.42
N ALA A 155 -21.86 3.81 8.22
CA ALA A 155 -21.04 4.70 9.05
C ALA A 155 -20.17 3.90 10.03
N TYR A 156 -19.01 4.46 10.37
CA TYR A 156 -18.18 3.95 11.44
C TYR A 156 -18.56 4.66 12.75
N ASP A 157 -19.20 3.94 13.66
CA ASP A 157 -19.77 4.50 14.89
C ASP A 157 -18.94 4.18 16.16
N ASP A 158 -17.86 3.39 16.01
CA ASP A 158 -16.97 3.01 17.11
C ASP A 158 -15.81 4.01 17.29
N GLU A 159 -15.10 3.93 18.42
CA GLU A 159 -13.94 4.78 18.68
C GLU A 159 -12.71 4.28 17.91
N VAL A 160 -12.06 5.20 17.19
CA VAL A 160 -10.74 4.97 16.57
C VAL A 160 -9.72 5.94 17.12
N LYS A 161 -8.59 5.40 17.59
CA LYS A 161 -7.43 6.17 18.05
C LYS A 161 -6.18 5.74 17.31
N ILE A 162 -5.48 6.69 16.69
CA ILE A 162 -4.19 6.49 16.04
C ILE A 162 -3.17 7.42 16.69
N GLU A 163 -2.11 6.85 17.25
CA GLU A 163 -1.05 7.59 17.95
C GLU A 163 0.30 7.29 17.30
N LEU A 164 1.09 8.33 17.01
CA LEU A 164 2.48 8.15 16.58
C LEU A 164 3.32 7.67 17.77
N LEU A 165 4.03 6.57 17.61
CA LEU A 165 5.01 6.08 18.59
C LEU A 165 6.43 6.47 18.21
N TRP A 166 6.74 6.44 16.91
CA TRP A 166 8.08 6.72 16.40
C TRP A 166 8.03 7.11 14.92
N GLN A 167 8.98 7.95 14.48
CA GLN A 167 9.24 8.19 13.05
C GLN A 167 10.74 8.31 12.77
N ASP A 168 11.14 8.05 11.53
CA ASP A 168 12.42 8.48 10.99
C ASP A 168 12.35 9.98 10.68
N PHE A 169 13.13 10.80 11.40
CA PHE A 169 13.17 12.26 11.20
C PHE A 169 14.18 12.68 10.12
N ASP A 170 15.16 11.83 9.81
CA ASP A 170 16.30 12.20 8.97
C ASP A 170 16.04 11.89 7.50
N LYS A 171 15.26 10.84 7.21
CA LYS A 171 15.14 10.27 5.85
C LYS A 171 13.69 10.03 5.46
N PHE A 172 13.25 10.77 4.45
CA PHE A 172 12.06 10.39 3.70
C PHE A 172 12.39 9.40 2.57
N GLN A 173 11.48 8.47 2.34
CA GLN A 173 11.48 7.60 1.18
C GLN A 173 10.80 8.28 -0.02
N LYS A 174 11.37 8.06 -1.21
CA LYS A 174 10.83 8.55 -2.49
C LYS A 174 10.07 7.43 -3.18
N PHE A 175 8.79 7.67 -3.46
CA PHE A 175 7.96 6.74 -4.23
C PHE A 175 7.70 7.30 -5.62
N TYR A 176 8.09 6.57 -6.65
CA TYR A 176 7.95 6.96 -8.05
C TYR A 176 6.78 6.23 -8.71
N TYR A 177 6.26 6.77 -9.80
CA TYR A 177 5.26 6.10 -10.64
C TYR A 177 5.48 6.44 -12.10
N GLY A 178 5.56 5.42 -12.97
CA GLY A 178 5.57 5.60 -14.43
C GLY A 178 6.67 6.50 -14.97
N ASN A 179 7.88 6.47 -14.40
CA ASN A 179 9.00 7.37 -14.73
C ASN A 179 8.70 8.87 -14.52
N ASN A 180 7.67 9.20 -13.75
CA ASN A 180 7.34 10.60 -13.44
C ASN A 180 8.52 11.32 -12.77
N LYS A 181 8.72 12.57 -13.16
CA LYS A 181 9.70 13.47 -12.53
C LYS A 181 9.35 13.77 -11.06
N ASN A 182 8.06 13.75 -10.72
CA ASN A 182 7.54 14.01 -9.38
C ASN A 182 7.29 12.70 -8.62
N TYR A 183 7.92 12.57 -7.45
CA TYR A 183 7.76 11.44 -6.54
C TYR A 183 6.90 11.84 -5.33
N MET A 184 6.21 10.86 -4.74
CA MET A 184 5.63 11.04 -3.41
C MET A 184 6.73 10.92 -2.34
N LYS A 185 6.57 11.69 -1.26
CA LYS A 185 7.43 11.63 -0.08
C LYS A 185 6.62 11.04 1.09
N ALA A 186 7.24 10.12 1.81
CA ALA A 186 6.76 9.66 3.11
C ALA A 186 7.94 9.27 3.99
N TRP A 187 7.74 9.33 5.29
CA TRP A 187 8.69 8.92 6.30
C TRP A 187 8.23 7.60 6.89
N LEU A 188 9.20 6.78 7.29
CA LEU A 188 8.89 5.56 8.01
C LEU A 188 8.35 5.94 9.38
N GLY A 189 7.16 5.45 9.72
CA GLY A 189 6.55 5.65 11.02
C GLY A 189 6.15 4.34 11.67
N VAL A 190 5.98 4.39 12.98
CA VAL A 190 5.32 3.38 13.80
C VAL A 190 4.18 4.05 14.54
N TRP A 191 2.97 3.52 14.38
CA TRP A 191 1.76 4.03 15.01
C TRP A 191 1.10 2.95 15.85
N ASN A 192 0.51 3.34 16.97
CA ASN A 192 -0.45 2.52 17.67
C ASN A 192 -1.84 2.80 17.10
N ILE A 193 -2.59 1.75 16.77
CA ILE A 193 -3.98 1.83 16.31
C ILE A 193 -4.86 1.07 17.30
N LYS A 194 -5.84 1.78 17.88
CA LYS A 194 -6.92 1.20 18.69
C LYS A 194 -8.25 1.40 17.97
N ALA A 195 -8.90 0.30 17.63
CA ALA A 195 -10.18 0.26 16.93
C ALA A 195 -10.74 -1.17 16.99
N ASP A 196 -11.95 -1.40 16.50
CA ASP A 196 -12.41 -2.77 16.26
C ASP A 196 -11.52 -3.49 15.22
N ASN A 197 -11.53 -4.82 15.28
CA ASN A 197 -10.67 -5.64 14.43
C ASN A 197 -10.98 -5.48 12.92
N ASN A 198 -12.20 -5.12 12.51
CA ASN A 198 -12.48 -4.89 11.10
C ASN A 198 -11.76 -3.65 10.59
N LEU A 199 -11.73 -2.56 11.37
CA LEU A 199 -11.02 -1.35 10.97
C LEU A 199 -9.50 -1.56 10.96
N ILE A 200 -8.97 -2.33 11.92
CA ILE A 200 -7.56 -2.72 11.94
C ILE A 200 -7.20 -3.56 10.72
N ASN A 201 -7.98 -4.62 10.44
CA ASN A 201 -7.74 -5.47 9.28
C ASN A 201 -7.86 -4.68 7.97
N LEU A 202 -8.78 -3.72 7.90
CA LEU A 202 -8.90 -2.84 6.75
C LEU A 202 -7.62 -2.02 6.49
N ALA A 203 -6.98 -1.51 7.54
CA ALA A 203 -5.71 -0.80 7.44
C ALA A 203 -4.57 -1.71 6.95
N LEU A 204 -4.47 -2.93 7.52
CA LEU A 204 -3.45 -3.92 7.15
C LEU A 204 -3.62 -4.42 5.70
N SER A 205 -4.86 -4.62 5.25
CA SER A 205 -5.16 -5.16 3.93
C SER A 205 -5.08 -4.12 2.81
N THR A 206 -5.61 -2.92 3.04
CA THR A 206 -5.79 -1.91 1.98
C THR A 206 -4.78 -0.75 2.08
N GLY A 207 -3.91 -0.78 3.08
CA GLY A 207 -2.96 0.30 3.40
C GLY A 207 -3.63 1.57 3.95
N LEU A 208 -2.84 2.64 4.10
CA LEU A 208 -3.28 3.93 4.62
C LEU A 208 -2.77 5.08 3.75
N GLY A 209 -3.50 6.19 3.73
CA GLY A 209 -3.11 7.41 3.04
C GLY A 209 -3.29 7.34 1.52
N SER A 210 -2.40 8.00 0.79
CA SER A 210 -2.49 8.15 -0.68
C SER A 210 -1.52 7.21 -1.39
N GLY A 211 -1.80 6.89 -2.66
CA GLY A 211 -0.84 6.22 -3.57
C GLY A 211 -0.73 4.70 -3.43
N VAL A 212 -1.53 4.07 -2.57
CA VAL A 212 -1.68 2.62 -2.34
C VAL A 212 -1.39 1.75 -3.58
N MET A 213 -2.34 1.64 -4.52
CA MET A 213 -2.17 0.79 -5.71
C MET A 213 -1.46 1.48 -6.88
N SER A 214 -0.87 2.67 -6.72
CA SER A 214 -0.16 3.34 -7.82
C SER A 214 1.33 3.41 -7.55
N TYR A 215 1.72 3.97 -6.41
CA TYR A 215 3.11 4.20 -6.02
C TYR A 215 3.67 3.05 -5.16
N GLY A 216 2.83 2.13 -4.68
CA GLY A 216 3.23 1.07 -3.75
C GLY A 216 3.57 1.60 -2.36
N CYS A 217 2.83 2.63 -1.90
CA CYS A 217 3.01 3.27 -0.60
C CYS A 217 1.79 3.07 0.29
N GLY A 218 1.86 3.48 1.56
CA GLY A 218 0.76 3.28 2.51
C GLY A 218 0.62 1.84 2.99
N PHE A 219 1.47 0.92 2.55
CA PHE A 219 1.57 -0.42 3.11
C PHE A 219 2.04 -0.34 4.56
N VAL A 220 1.29 -0.97 5.46
CA VAL A 220 1.60 -1.02 6.88
C VAL A 220 1.53 -2.45 7.37
N GLU A 221 2.44 -2.81 8.27
CA GLU A 221 2.54 -4.16 8.82
C GLU A 221 2.56 -4.10 10.34
N LYS A 222 1.95 -5.09 10.99
CA LYS A 222 2.00 -5.24 12.44
C LYS A 222 3.46 -5.44 12.90
N VAL A 223 3.85 -4.81 14.01
CA VAL A 223 5.18 -4.95 14.65
C VAL A 223 5.11 -5.24 16.13
#